data_AF-A0A431KZ60-F1
#
_entry.id   AF-A0A431KZ60-F1
#
_cell.length_a   1.000
_cell.length_b   1.000
_cell.length_c   1.000
_cell.angle_alpha   90.00
_cell.angle_beta   90.00
_cell.angle_gamma   90.00
#
_symmetry.space_group_name_H-M   'P 1'
#
loop_
_entity.id
_entity.type
_entity.pdbx_description
1 polymer ?
#
loop_
_entity_poly.entity_id
_entity_poly.type
_entity_poly.pdbx_seq_one_letter_code
_entity_poly.pdbx_strand_id
1 'polypeptide(L)' 'AFEGTYRDLAKTNRTRLVPFLMQGFADRPDHFQQDGIHPIAAAQPLIVDTVWQELRPLLR' A
#
# COMPACT_ATOMS: atom_id res chain seq x y z
N ALA A 1 -13.79 1.60 10.50
CA ALA A 1 -14.71 0.49 10.22
C ALA A 1 -14.37 -0.29 8.94
N PHE A 2 -13.70 0.29 7.93
CA PHE A 2 -13.27 -0.44 6.72
C PHE A 2 -11.83 -0.98 6.81
N GLU A 3 -10.85 -0.11 7.08
CA GLU A 3 -9.42 -0.48 7.17
C GLU A 3 -9.16 -1.56 8.24
N GLY A 4 -9.87 -1.48 9.37
CA GLY A 4 -9.75 -2.44 10.48
C GLY A 4 -10.02 -3.88 10.05
N THR A 5 -10.93 -4.11 9.11
CA THR A 5 -11.25 -5.45 8.60
C THR A 5 -10.02 -6.13 7.99
N TYR A 6 -9.17 -5.40 7.28
CA TYR A 6 -7.94 -5.96 6.70
C TYR A 6 -6.92 -6.34 7.79
N ARG A 7 -6.83 -5.54 8.86
CA ARG A 7 -5.98 -5.85 10.03
C ARG A 7 -6.45 -7.11 10.74
N ASP A 8 -7.76 -7.25 10.94
CA ASP A 8 -8.34 -8.42 11.61
C ASP A 8 -8.19 -9.70 10.77
N LEU A 9 -8.41 -9.61 9.46
CA LEU A 9 -8.20 -10.72 8.53
C LEU A 9 -6.73 -11.15 8.48
N ALA A 10 -5.79 -10.21 8.43
CA ALA A 10 -4.36 -10.54 8.40
C ALA A 10 -3.90 -11.30 9.65
N LYS A 11 -4.36 -10.86 10.83
CA LYS A 11 -4.12 -11.57 12.10
C LYS A 11 -4.74 -12.97 12.08
N THR A 12 -6.00 -13.07 11.66
CA THR A 12 -6.76 -14.34 11.63
C THR A 12 -6.11 -15.38 10.71
N ASN A 13 -5.67 -14.95 9.53
CA ASN A 13 -5.07 -15.83 8.53
C ASN A 13 -3.54 -15.97 8.66
N ARG A 14 -2.93 -15.32 9.66
CA ARG A 14 -1.46 -15.27 9.86
C ARG A 14 -0.71 -14.81 8.61
N THR A 15 -1.26 -13.84 7.89
CA THR A 15 -0.63 -13.25 6.71
C THR A 15 0.04 -11.92 7.06
N ARG A 16 1.10 -11.54 6.35
CA ARG A 16 1.61 -10.17 6.39
C ARG A 16 0.58 -9.21 5.81
N LEU A 17 0.64 -7.94 6.23
CA LEU A 17 -0.28 -6.90 5.82
C LEU A 17 0.51 -5.65 5.45
N VAL A 18 0.31 -5.17 4.22
CA VAL A 18 0.64 -3.78 3.84
C VAL A 18 -0.46 -2.88 4.39
N PRO A 19 -0.22 -2.03 5.40
CA PRO A 19 -1.29 -1.30 6.09
C PRO A 19 -2.00 -0.28 5.19
N PHE A 20 -1.24 0.37 4.32
CA PHE A 20 -1.75 1.34 3.35
C PHE A 20 -0.83 1.41 2.12
N LEU A 21 -1.37 1.10 0.94
CA LEU A 21 -0.58 0.97 -0.28
C LEU A 21 0.03 2.30 -0.77
N MET A 22 -0.68 3.41 -0.51
CA MET A 22 -0.30 4.75 -0.98
C MET A 22 0.42 5.58 0.11
N GLN A 23 1.06 4.88 1.06
CA GLN A 23 1.76 5.53 2.17
C GLN A 23 2.81 6.52 1.65
N GLY A 24 2.77 7.76 2.16
CA GLY A 24 3.74 8.80 1.84
C GLY A 24 3.45 9.64 0.59
N PHE A 25 2.40 9.32 -0.18
CA PHE A 25 2.00 10.14 -1.33
C PHE A 25 0.49 10.31 -1.54
N ALA A 26 -0.36 9.69 -0.71
CA ALA A 26 -1.81 9.76 -0.88
C ALA A 26 -2.42 11.17 -0.84
N ASP A 27 -1.71 12.14 -0.27
CA ASP A 27 -2.09 13.55 -0.15
C ASP A 27 -1.42 14.45 -1.20
N ARG A 28 -0.74 13.87 -2.20
CA ARG A 28 0.01 14.58 -3.24
C ARG A 28 -0.68 14.46 -4.59
N PRO A 29 -1.47 15.47 -5.03
CA PRO A 29 -2.27 15.37 -6.24
C PRO A 29 -1.46 15.13 -7.52
N ASP A 30 -0.19 15.55 -7.54
CA ASP A 30 0.75 15.35 -8.65
C ASP A 30 1.17 13.89 -8.84
N HIS A 31 0.89 13.01 -7.87
CA HIS A 31 1.09 11.57 -7.99
C HIS A 31 -0.13 10.81 -8.51
N PHE A 32 -1.21 11.50 -8.89
CA PHE A 32 -2.44 10.90 -9.39
C PHE A 32 -2.74 11.26 -10.85
N GLN A 33 -3.47 10.37 -11.52
CA GLN A 33 -4.05 10.61 -12.83
C GLN A 33 -5.14 11.71 -12.72
N GLN A 34 -5.68 12.14 -13.87
CA GLN A 34 -6.67 13.20 -13.90
C GLN A 34 -7.93 12.92 -13.07
N ASP A 35 -8.22 11.66 -12.77
CA ASP A 35 -9.34 11.26 -11.91
C ASP A 35 -9.11 11.48 -10.42
N GLY A 36 -7.87 11.78 -10.00
CA GLY A 36 -7.50 11.97 -8.60
C GLY A 36 -7.55 10.69 -7.74
N ILE A 37 -7.69 9.51 -8.35
CA ILE A 37 -7.84 8.23 -7.65
C ILE A 37 -6.68 7.30 -7.98
N HIS A 38 -6.28 7.22 -9.26
CA HIS A 38 -5.26 6.26 -9.70
C HIS A 38 -3.87 6.88 -9.70
N PRO A 39 -2.84 6.22 -9.15
CA PRO A 39 -1.47 6.73 -9.21
C PRO A 39 -0.94 6.80 -10.65
N ILE A 40 -0.07 7.78 -10.93
CA ILE A 40 0.68 7.83 -12.19
C ILE A 40 1.87 6.87 -12.21
N ALA A 41 2.48 6.69 -13.37
CA ALA A 41 3.67 5.85 -13.54
C ALA A 41 4.83 6.27 -12.61
N ALA A 42 5.02 7.58 -12.40
CA ALA A 42 6.08 8.08 -11.53
C ALA A 42 5.89 7.74 -10.03
N ALA A 43 4.67 7.39 -9.61
CA ALA A 43 4.39 6.97 -8.23
C ALA A 43 4.64 5.47 -7.99
N GLN A 44 4.78 4.67 -9.06
CA GLN A 44 4.93 3.22 -8.94
C GLN A 44 6.16 2.77 -8.12
N PRO A 45 7.33 3.42 -8.21
CA PRO A 45 8.46 3.07 -7.34
C PRO A 45 8.13 3.20 -5.84
N LEU A 46 7.37 4.23 -5.45
CA LEU A 46 6.94 4.44 -4.06
C LEU A 46 6.02 3.32 -3.56
N ILE A 47 5.14 2.83 -4.43
CA ILE A 47 4.27 1.69 -4.16
C ILE A 47 5.10 0.43 -3.94
N VAL A 48 6.09 0.17 -4.81
CA VAL A 48 7.00 -0.97 -4.67
C VAL A 48 7.76 -0.91 -3.36
N ASP A 49 8.32 0.25 -2.99
CA ASP A 49 9.03 0.42 -1.72
C ASP A 49 8.14 0.12 -0.51
N THR A 50 6.88 0.57 -0.56
CA THR A 50 5.87 0.30 0.49
C THR A 50 5.58 -1.19 0.62
N VAL A 51 5.36 -1.90 -0.49
CA VAL A 51 5.12 -3.35 -0.50
C VAL A 51 6.36 -4.12 -0.04
N TRP A 52 7.54 -3.67 -0.46
CA TRP A 52 8.81 -4.36 -0.20
C TRP A 52 9.14 -4.45 1.29
N GLN A 53 8.74 -3.46 2.10
CA GLN A 53 8.90 -3.49 3.56
C GLN A 53 8.26 -4.73 4.20
N GLU A 54 7.10 -5.14 3.72
CA GLU A 54 6.36 -6.29 4.24
C GLU A 54 6.71 -7.60 3.52
N LEU A 55 7.04 -7.52 2.22
CA LEU A 55 7.34 -8.69 1.39
C LEU A 55 8.75 -9.24 1.63
N ARG A 56 9.78 -8.37 1.71
CA ARG A 56 11.19 -8.79 1.81
C ARG A 56 11.45 -9.78 2.95
N PRO A 57 10.89 -9.63 4.17
CA PRO A 57 11.10 -10.58 5.27
C PRO A 57 10.56 -12.00 5.00
N LEU A 58 9.68 -12.17 4.00
CA LEU A 58 9.08 -13.45 3.64
C LEU A 58 9.89 -14.23 2.59
N LEU A 59 10.72 -13.54 1.80
CA LEU A 59 11.40 -14.10 0.63
C LEU A 59 12.77 -14.74 0.96
N ARG A 60 12.79 -15.64 1.95
CA ARG A 60 13.99 -16.44 2.22
C ARG A 60 14.20 -17.53 1.17
#